data_AF-A0A3A4A098-F1
#
_entry.id   AF-A0A3A4A098-F1
#
_cell.length_a   1.000
_cell.length_b   1.000
_cell.length_c   1.000
_cell.angle_alpha   90.00
_cell.angle_beta   90.00
_cell.angle_gamma   90.00
#
_symmetry.space_group_name_H-M   'P 1'
#
loop_
_entity.id
_entity.type
_entity.pdbx_description
1 polymer ?
#
loop_
_entity_poly.entity_id
_entity_poly.type
_entity_poly.pdbx_seq_one_letter_code
_entity_poly.pdbx_strand_id
1 'polypeptide(L)'
;MAQPLTKDDKDKDAKEALYVRQITDEGPVFLDVTGHVGKILPPGGRRRATCAVRTRKNSTCSFSLMHITERRAKDFFAAPLNLPGRTFSRLEARAAALMESAEMTADRLIVDFEGATYAYAVDRDPTGEASLEPVGEDPTFELPAGPPSRFDMYLRSAILDRVLAVSFSGHLGKGGTPETLSRAAAKALNSLLGLWLFRELAGFAAVALPAPPTRLPLRPAVQGQVVFPVHMALFTPELQPVAEGMVQMEVDLEQVADSLNGELLYHPAPAPEFAEIFAPYADLAVRAVAQEMRQILGGEEEEKSIALNIVLGELSQQDVDRLRTAAAGVTALMMSPHQYQVPPAAAA
;
A
#
# COMPACT_ATOMS: atom_id res chain seq x y z
N MET A 1 -30.94 -5.67 39.16
CA MET A 1 -29.76 -6.56 39.23
C MET A 1 -29.69 -7.31 37.91
N ALA A 2 -28.75 -6.95 37.03
CA ALA A 2 -28.59 -7.63 35.75
C ALA A 2 -27.79 -8.92 35.98
N GLN A 3 -28.32 -10.05 35.50
CA GLN A 3 -27.61 -11.34 35.54
C GLN A 3 -26.32 -11.24 34.72
N PRO A 4 -25.21 -11.84 35.18
CA PRO A 4 -23.98 -11.89 34.39
C PRO A 4 -24.22 -12.76 33.15
N LEU A 5 -23.97 -12.19 31.97
CA LEU A 5 -24.08 -12.90 30.69
C LEU A 5 -23.14 -14.12 30.67
N THR A 6 -23.69 -15.26 30.24
CA THR A 6 -22.92 -16.50 30.08
C THR A 6 -21.92 -16.36 28.92
N LYS A 7 -20.88 -17.19 28.90
CA LYS A 7 -19.83 -17.17 27.87
C LYS A 7 -20.39 -17.36 26.46
N ASP A 8 -21.50 -18.09 26.32
CA ASP A 8 -22.18 -18.36 25.04
C ASP A 8 -23.03 -17.17 24.55
N ASP A 9 -23.48 -16.27 25.44
CA ASP A 9 -24.19 -15.05 25.04
C ASP A 9 -23.22 -13.96 24.56
N LYS A 10 -21.97 -13.97 25.02
CA LYS A 10 -20.93 -13.01 24.57
C LYS A 10 -20.50 -13.22 23.12
N ASP A 11 -20.58 -14.43 22.58
CA ASP A 11 -20.12 -14.71 21.21
C ASP A 11 -21.22 -14.52 20.14
N LYS A 12 -22.50 -14.40 20.52
CA LYS A 12 -23.61 -14.15 19.56
C LYS A 12 -23.70 -12.70 19.05
N ASP A 13 -22.99 -11.76 19.67
CA ASP A 13 -23.04 -10.32 19.34
C ASP A 13 -21.83 -9.82 18.53
N ALA A 14 -20.97 -10.73 18.07
CA ALA A 14 -19.82 -10.40 17.23
C ALA A 14 -20.13 -10.65 15.74
N LYS A 15 -19.90 -9.65 14.89
CA LYS A 15 -19.89 -9.85 13.43
C LYS A 15 -18.47 -9.98 12.94
N GLU A 16 -18.18 -11.03 12.19
CA GLU A 16 -16.87 -11.31 11.65
C GLU A 16 -16.88 -11.25 10.12
N ALA A 17 -15.80 -10.74 9.55
CA ALA A 17 -15.56 -10.74 8.12
C ALA A 17 -14.08 -11.06 7.86
N LEU A 18 -13.80 -11.67 6.70
CA LEU A 18 -12.44 -11.92 6.25
C LEU A 18 -12.26 -11.31 4.87
N TYR A 19 -11.23 -10.50 4.74
CA TYR A 19 -10.85 -9.86 3.50
C TYR A 19 -9.51 -10.34 3.01
N VAL A 20 -9.36 -10.43 1.69
CA VAL A 20 -8.08 -10.66 1.04
C VAL A 20 -7.77 -9.45 0.19
N ARG A 21 -6.58 -8.87 0.41
CA ARG A 21 -6.07 -7.82 -0.45
C ARG A 21 -5.56 -8.44 -1.73
N GLN A 22 -6.29 -8.18 -2.81
CA GLN A 22 -5.96 -8.63 -4.15
C GLN A 22 -5.68 -7.43 -5.02
N ILE A 23 -4.60 -7.54 -5.77
CA ILE A 23 -4.21 -6.63 -6.83
C ILE A 23 -5.12 -6.82 -8.05
N THR A 24 -5.83 -5.78 -8.46
CA THR A 24 -6.72 -5.72 -9.65
C THR A 24 -6.24 -4.62 -10.60
N ASP A 25 -6.83 -4.47 -11.78
CA ASP A 25 -6.42 -3.42 -12.74
C ASP A 25 -6.72 -1.98 -12.21
N GLU A 26 -7.63 -1.85 -11.26
CA GLU A 26 -7.91 -0.62 -10.49
C GLU A 26 -7.17 -0.59 -9.14
N GLY A 27 -6.46 -1.69 -8.84
CA GLY A 27 -5.55 -1.89 -7.71
C GLY A 27 -6.07 -2.69 -6.47
N PRO A 28 -5.25 -2.96 -5.40
CA PRO A 28 -5.58 -3.50 -4.09
C PRO A 28 -6.80 -2.92 -3.47
N VAL A 29 -7.84 -3.65 -3.79
CA VAL A 29 -9.05 -3.74 -3.05
C VAL A 29 -8.94 -4.89 -2.07
N PHE A 30 -9.54 -4.69 -0.90
CA PHE A 30 -9.86 -5.77 -0.01
C PHE A 30 -11.16 -6.42 -0.47
N LEU A 31 -11.04 -7.62 -1.04
CA LEU A 31 -12.19 -8.42 -1.44
C LEU A 31 -12.73 -9.17 -0.23
N ASP A 32 -14.04 -9.07 0.00
CA ASP A 32 -14.72 -9.86 1.03
C ASP A 32 -14.74 -11.33 0.60
N VAL A 33 -14.08 -12.16 1.40
CA VAL A 33 -14.00 -13.62 1.22
C VAL A 33 -14.60 -14.36 2.40
N THR A 34 -15.47 -13.72 3.17
CA THR A 34 -16.08 -14.31 4.39
C THR A 34 -16.80 -15.62 4.09
N GLY A 35 -17.46 -15.75 2.94
CA GLY A 35 -18.10 -17.00 2.49
C GLY A 35 -17.14 -18.16 2.17
N HIS A 36 -15.83 -17.88 2.13
CA HIS A 36 -14.74 -18.84 1.90
C HIS A 36 -13.98 -19.20 3.19
N VAL A 37 -14.39 -18.72 4.36
CA VAL A 37 -13.83 -19.18 5.63
C VAL A 37 -14.03 -20.71 5.76
N GLY A 38 -12.97 -21.41 6.17
CA GLY A 38 -12.92 -22.88 6.24
C GLY A 38 -12.73 -23.57 4.88
N LYS A 39 -12.58 -22.81 3.78
CA LYS A 39 -12.40 -23.34 2.42
C LYS A 39 -11.09 -22.81 1.83
N ILE A 40 -10.59 -23.56 0.85
CA ILE A 40 -9.51 -23.07 -0.01
C ILE A 40 -10.09 -21.98 -0.90
N LEU A 41 -9.42 -20.84 -0.95
CA LEU A 41 -9.82 -19.74 -1.81
C LEU A 41 -9.54 -20.13 -3.27
N PRO A 42 -10.48 -19.96 -4.23
CA PRO A 42 -10.22 -20.26 -5.63
C PRO A 42 -8.94 -19.59 -6.13
N PRO A 43 -8.21 -20.14 -7.10
CA PRO A 43 -7.06 -19.43 -7.68
C PRO A 43 -7.52 -18.12 -8.34
N GLY A 44 -6.71 -17.06 -8.24
CA GLY A 44 -7.01 -15.78 -8.89
C GLY A 44 -6.31 -14.58 -8.24
N GLY A 45 -5.85 -13.66 -9.09
CA GLY A 45 -5.20 -12.40 -8.71
C GLY A 45 -3.91 -12.52 -7.91
N ARG A 46 -3.17 -11.42 -7.79
CA ARG A 46 -1.98 -11.37 -6.91
C ARG A 46 -2.44 -10.99 -5.50
N ARG A 47 -2.41 -11.95 -4.58
CA ARG A 47 -2.86 -11.78 -3.18
C ARG A 47 -1.68 -11.49 -2.26
N ARG A 48 -1.75 -10.41 -1.51
CA ARG A 48 -0.59 -9.89 -0.75
C ARG A 48 -0.85 -9.66 0.73
N ALA A 49 -2.11 -9.61 1.14
CA ALA A 49 -2.46 -9.50 2.53
C ALA A 49 -3.83 -10.12 2.80
N THR A 50 -4.08 -10.42 4.06
CA THR A 50 -5.43 -10.69 4.56
C THR A 50 -5.73 -9.74 5.70
N CYS A 51 -7.00 -9.39 5.86
CA CYS A 51 -7.45 -8.70 7.05
C CYS A 51 -8.73 -9.36 7.55
N ALA A 52 -8.68 -9.93 8.74
CA ALA A 52 -9.87 -10.38 9.43
C ALA A 52 -10.41 -9.23 10.28
N VAL A 53 -11.73 -9.04 10.28
CA VAL A 53 -12.41 -8.01 11.07
C VAL A 53 -13.39 -8.70 12.00
N ARG A 54 -13.40 -8.30 13.27
CA ARG A 54 -14.43 -8.68 14.25
C ARG A 54 -14.97 -7.42 14.90
N THR A 55 -16.27 -7.20 14.78
CA THR A 55 -16.95 -6.07 15.43
C THR A 55 -17.81 -6.58 16.56
N ARG A 56 -17.58 -6.05 17.77
CA ARG A 56 -18.48 -6.26 18.90
C ARG A 56 -19.39 -5.04 19.05
N LYS A 57 -20.64 -5.31 19.40
CA LYS A 57 -21.64 -4.25 19.60
C LYS A 57 -21.16 -3.27 20.68
N ASN A 58 -21.04 -2.00 20.30
CA ASN A 58 -20.74 -0.87 21.20
C ASN A 58 -19.43 -0.96 22.01
N SER A 59 -18.42 -1.70 21.55
CA SER A 59 -17.14 -1.76 22.28
C SER A 59 -15.91 -1.63 21.37
N THR A 60 -15.61 -2.66 20.60
CA THR A 60 -14.34 -2.79 19.89
C THR A 60 -14.56 -3.23 18.45
N CYS A 61 -13.79 -2.63 17.54
CA CYS A 61 -13.63 -3.09 16.18
C CYS A 61 -12.20 -3.65 16.06
N SER A 62 -12.08 -4.96 15.99
CA SER A 62 -10.81 -5.66 15.95
C SER A 62 -10.41 -5.99 14.52
N PHE A 63 -9.18 -5.70 14.14
CA PHE A 63 -8.59 -5.96 12.83
C PHE A 63 -7.35 -6.84 13.02
N SER A 64 -7.21 -7.88 12.21
CA SER A 64 -6.00 -8.69 12.16
C SER A 64 -5.46 -8.62 10.74
N LEU A 65 -4.52 -7.71 10.52
CA LEU A 65 -3.84 -7.50 9.25
C LEU A 65 -2.62 -8.41 9.17
N MET A 66 -2.56 -9.21 8.11
CA MET A 66 -1.41 -10.05 7.81
C MET A 66 -0.87 -9.72 6.42
N HIS A 67 0.38 -9.28 6.33
CA HIS A 67 1.08 -9.16 5.05
C HIS A 67 1.81 -10.45 4.72
N ILE A 68 1.67 -10.87 3.47
CA ILE A 68 2.18 -12.13 2.99
C ILE A 68 3.10 -11.84 1.80
N THR A 69 4.36 -12.23 1.92
CA THR A 69 5.32 -12.18 0.81
C THR A 69 4.84 -13.01 -0.37
N GLU A 70 5.21 -12.65 -1.60
CA GLU A 70 4.89 -13.41 -2.82
C GLU A 70 5.16 -14.90 -2.67
N ARG A 71 6.37 -15.20 -2.21
CA ARG A 71 6.88 -16.56 -2.06
C ARG A 71 6.00 -17.42 -1.17
N ARG A 72 5.40 -16.82 -0.14
CA ARG A 72 4.53 -17.51 0.82
C ARG A 72 3.06 -17.41 0.48
N ALA A 73 2.66 -16.51 -0.42
CA ALA A 73 1.26 -16.31 -0.78
C ALA A 73 0.67 -17.59 -1.40
N LYS A 74 1.41 -18.25 -2.28
CA LYS A 74 0.97 -19.51 -2.92
C LYS A 74 0.65 -20.59 -1.87
N ASP A 75 1.55 -20.81 -0.93
CA ASP A 75 1.39 -21.83 0.11
C ASP A 75 0.30 -21.44 1.12
N PHE A 76 0.24 -20.16 1.49
CA PHE A 76 -0.76 -19.64 2.42
C PHE A 76 -2.19 -19.81 1.87
N PHE A 77 -2.42 -19.43 0.61
CA PHE A 77 -3.75 -19.51 -0.02
C PHE A 77 -4.08 -20.91 -0.56
N ALA A 78 -3.14 -21.85 -0.53
CA ALA A 78 -3.40 -23.27 -0.78
C ALA A 78 -4.05 -23.97 0.42
N ALA A 79 -4.05 -23.34 1.60
CA ALA A 79 -4.70 -23.85 2.81
C ALA A 79 -6.08 -23.19 3.02
N PRO A 80 -6.99 -23.85 3.76
CA PRO A 80 -8.24 -23.23 4.18
C PRO A 80 -8.03 -21.95 4.99
N LEU A 81 -8.77 -20.91 4.64
CA LEU A 81 -8.72 -19.64 5.35
C LEU A 81 -9.40 -19.76 6.72
N ASN A 82 -8.76 -19.20 7.76
CA ASN A 82 -9.27 -19.25 9.12
C ASN A 82 -9.33 -17.86 9.74
N LEU A 83 -10.34 -17.62 10.56
CA LEU A 83 -10.43 -16.41 11.37
C LEU A 83 -9.45 -16.50 12.56
N PRO A 84 -8.73 -15.42 12.89
CA PRO A 84 -7.72 -15.41 13.94
C PRO A 84 -8.35 -15.20 15.33
N GLY A 85 -9.18 -16.16 15.77
CA GLY A 85 -9.98 -16.03 17.00
C GLY A 85 -9.18 -15.71 18.25
N ARG A 86 -7.99 -16.31 18.43
CA ARG A 86 -7.09 -16.02 19.56
C ARG A 86 -6.54 -14.58 19.51
N THR A 87 -6.21 -14.10 18.32
CA THR A 87 -5.75 -12.72 18.12
C THR A 87 -6.84 -11.74 18.52
N PHE A 88 -8.08 -11.97 18.07
CA PHE A 88 -9.21 -11.13 18.43
C PHE A 88 -9.47 -11.10 19.94
N SER A 89 -9.52 -12.27 20.61
CA SER A 89 -9.74 -12.29 22.06
C SER A 89 -8.65 -11.54 22.83
N ARG A 90 -7.39 -11.62 22.38
CA ARG A 90 -6.26 -10.89 22.97
C ARG A 90 -6.40 -9.37 22.76
N LEU A 91 -6.68 -8.95 21.53
CA LEU A 91 -6.90 -7.54 21.18
C LEU A 91 -8.06 -6.94 21.98
N GLU A 92 -9.18 -7.64 22.08
CA GLU A 92 -10.38 -7.18 22.79
C GLU A 92 -10.13 -7.05 24.30
N ALA A 93 -9.44 -8.02 24.91
CA ALA A 93 -9.08 -7.95 26.32
C ALA A 93 -8.17 -6.74 26.61
N ARG A 94 -7.19 -6.50 25.74
CA ARG A 94 -6.28 -5.36 25.87
C ARG A 94 -6.98 -4.03 25.62
N ALA A 95 -7.86 -3.95 24.61
CA ALA A 95 -8.67 -2.77 24.34
C ALA A 95 -9.58 -2.40 25.52
N ALA A 96 -10.21 -3.39 26.17
CA ALA A 96 -11.02 -3.16 27.35
C ALA A 96 -10.20 -2.57 28.51
N ALA A 97 -9.00 -3.11 28.77
CA ALA A 97 -8.10 -2.58 29.79
C ALA A 97 -7.63 -1.15 29.46
N LEU A 98 -7.38 -0.83 28.19
CA LEU A 98 -6.99 0.50 27.77
C LEU A 98 -8.13 1.52 27.86
N MET A 99 -9.38 1.11 27.64
CA MET A 99 -10.56 1.99 27.81
C MET A 99 -10.76 2.46 29.26
N GLU A 100 -10.29 1.67 30.23
CA GLU A 100 -10.30 2.05 31.65
C GLU A 100 -9.13 2.99 32.01
N SER A 101 -8.15 3.15 31.11
CA SER A 101 -7.00 4.04 31.29
C SER A 101 -7.26 5.44 30.74
N ALA A 102 -6.65 6.46 31.35
CA ALA A 102 -6.70 7.84 30.86
C ALA A 102 -5.91 8.05 29.55
N GLU A 103 -5.17 7.05 29.07
CA GLU A 103 -4.31 7.15 27.89
C GLU A 103 -5.08 6.94 26.58
N MET A 104 -6.25 6.30 26.61
CA MET A 104 -7.05 6.02 25.42
C MET A 104 -7.93 7.20 25.03
N THR A 105 -7.37 8.09 24.21
CA THR A 105 -8.03 9.28 23.65
C THR A 105 -8.08 9.21 22.13
N ALA A 106 -8.90 10.05 21.49
CA ALA A 106 -9.01 10.09 20.03
C ALA A 106 -7.71 10.52 19.34
N ASP A 107 -6.84 11.24 20.05
CA ASP A 107 -5.60 11.83 19.51
C ASP A 107 -4.37 11.04 19.95
N ARG A 108 -4.56 9.77 20.33
CA ARG A 108 -3.48 8.87 20.71
C ARG A 108 -3.61 7.52 20.02
N LEU A 109 -2.46 7.02 19.59
CA LEU A 109 -2.24 5.65 19.16
C LEU A 109 -1.38 4.96 20.20
N ILE A 110 -1.88 3.87 20.77
CA ILE A 110 -1.12 3.00 21.67
C ILE A 110 -0.61 1.80 20.88
N VAL A 111 0.68 1.49 20.98
CA VAL A 111 1.31 0.38 20.26
C VAL A 111 1.99 -0.55 21.25
N ASP A 112 1.54 -1.80 21.32
CA ASP A 112 2.19 -2.86 22.08
C ASP A 112 3.19 -3.60 21.17
N PHE A 113 4.48 -3.52 21.52
CA PHE A 113 5.59 -4.11 20.76
C PHE A 113 6.63 -4.72 21.70
N GLU A 114 7.05 -5.95 21.43
CA GLU A 114 8.07 -6.70 22.19
C GLU A 114 7.86 -6.71 23.72
N GLY A 115 6.60 -6.70 24.16
CA GLY A 115 6.23 -6.74 25.58
C GLY A 115 6.20 -5.38 26.28
N ALA A 116 6.49 -4.30 25.56
CA ALA A 116 6.35 -2.93 26.02
C ALA A 116 5.19 -2.21 25.33
N THR A 117 4.74 -1.11 25.93
CA THR A 117 3.68 -0.26 25.41
C THR A 117 4.25 1.13 25.11
N TYR A 118 4.02 1.59 23.89
CA TYR A 118 4.45 2.89 23.39
C TYR A 118 3.22 3.70 23.02
N ALA A 119 3.32 5.02 23.11
CA ALA A 119 2.24 5.93 22.78
C ALA A 119 2.70 6.95 21.74
N TYR A 120 1.82 7.26 20.80
CA TYR A 120 2.04 8.27 19.78
C TYR A 120 0.87 9.24 19.80
N ALA A 121 1.15 10.54 19.72
CA ALA A 121 0.15 11.55 19.44
C ALA A 121 -0.24 11.45 17.96
N VAL A 122 -1.53 11.54 17.71
CA VAL A 122 -2.11 11.51 16.35
C VAL A 122 -2.60 12.90 16.03
N ASP A 123 -1.85 13.63 15.20
CA ASP A 123 -2.30 14.91 14.67
C ASP A 123 -2.93 14.71 13.29
N ARG A 124 -4.14 15.23 13.11
CA ARG A 124 -4.92 15.08 11.87
C ARG A 124 -4.97 16.43 11.19
N ASP A 125 -4.38 16.51 10.01
CA ASP A 125 -4.40 17.74 9.25
C ASP A 125 -5.77 17.95 8.55
N PRO A 126 -6.05 19.16 8.03
CA PRO A 126 -7.27 19.44 7.29
C PRO A 126 -7.39 18.69 5.95
N THR A 127 -6.32 18.10 5.44
CA THR A 127 -6.31 17.32 4.17
C THR A 127 -6.74 15.87 4.40
N GLY A 128 -6.83 15.45 5.66
CA GLY A 128 -7.19 14.09 6.06
C GLY A 128 -5.98 13.17 6.23
N GLU A 129 -4.76 13.71 6.21
CA GLU A 129 -3.55 12.98 6.57
C GLU A 129 -3.31 13.06 8.09
N ALA A 130 -2.96 11.93 8.70
CA ALA A 130 -2.57 11.85 10.10
C ALA A 130 -1.04 11.72 10.24
N SER A 131 -0.43 12.41 11.19
CA SER A 131 0.97 12.20 11.57
C SER A 131 1.07 11.52 12.94
N LEU A 132 2.13 10.73 13.14
CA LEU A 132 2.39 10.01 14.38
C LEU A 132 3.63 10.59 15.06
N GLU A 133 3.43 11.28 16.19
CA GLU A 133 4.52 11.83 16.99
C GLU A 133 4.75 10.99 18.26
N PRO A 134 5.96 10.46 18.52
CA PRO A 134 6.23 9.67 19.72
C PRO A 134 6.01 10.48 21.01
N VAL A 135 5.21 9.93 21.92
CA VAL A 135 5.07 10.45 23.29
C VAL A 135 6.11 9.77 24.16
N GLY A 136 7.37 10.20 24.02
CA GLY A 136 8.52 9.62 24.71
C GLY A 136 9.51 8.95 23.74
N GLU A 137 9.92 7.73 24.06
CA GLU A 137 10.86 6.97 23.23
C GLU A 137 10.15 6.34 22.03
N ASP A 138 10.77 6.43 20.86
CA ASP A 138 10.40 5.66 19.67
C ASP A 138 11.42 4.55 19.45
N PRO A 139 11.08 3.29 19.78
CA PRO A 139 12.06 2.22 19.72
C PRO A 139 12.50 1.99 18.27
N THR A 140 13.81 1.90 18.08
CA THR A 140 14.42 1.45 16.83
C THR A 140 14.70 -0.03 16.93
N PHE A 141 14.34 -0.78 15.90
CA PHE A 141 14.56 -2.23 15.83
C PHE A 141 15.02 -2.64 14.42
N GLU A 142 15.63 -3.81 14.31
CA GLU A 142 15.99 -4.37 13.01
C GLU A 142 14.86 -5.24 12.47
N LEU A 143 14.50 -5.04 11.20
CA LEU A 143 13.48 -5.88 10.56
C LEU A 143 13.95 -7.35 10.52
N PRO A 144 13.11 -8.31 10.93
CA PRO A 144 13.49 -9.71 10.93
C PRO A 144 13.64 -10.26 9.50
N ALA A 145 14.72 -11.00 9.24
CA ALA A 145 14.93 -11.68 7.95
C ALA A 145 14.03 -12.92 7.75
N GLY A 146 13.51 -13.49 8.84
CA GLY A 146 12.78 -14.77 8.84
C GLY A 146 11.32 -14.65 9.30
N PRO A 147 11.06 -14.54 10.62
CA PRO A 147 9.71 -14.36 11.13
C PRO A 147 9.14 -12.99 10.73
N PRO A 148 7.81 -12.84 10.60
CA PRO A 148 7.21 -11.54 10.35
C PRO A 148 7.30 -10.64 11.59
N SER A 149 7.40 -9.33 11.39
CA SER A 149 7.24 -8.33 12.46
C SER A 149 5.81 -8.41 13.01
N ARG A 150 5.67 -8.21 14.32
CA ARG A 150 4.37 -8.24 15.00
C ARG A 150 4.27 -7.14 16.04
N PHE A 151 3.17 -6.41 16.00
CA PHE A 151 2.78 -5.43 17.01
C PHE A 151 1.27 -5.26 16.97
N ASP A 152 0.71 -4.79 18.07
CA ASP A 152 -0.70 -4.42 18.13
C ASP A 152 -0.84 -2.93 18.33
N MET A 153 -1.83 -2.34 17.70
CA MET A 153 -2.12 -0.91 17.76
C MET A 153 -3.54 -0.72 18.25
N TYR A 154 -3.76 0.33 19.04
CA TYR A 154 -5.06 0.66 19.60
C TYR A 154 -5.26 2.16 19.44
N LEU A 155 -6.36 2.53 18.78
CA LEU A 155 -6.75 3.92 18.60
C LEU A 155 -8.24 4.04 18.92
N ARG A 156 -8.65 5.18 19.47
CA ARG A 156 -10.07 5.47 19.66
C ARG A 156 -10.62 6.07 18.36
N SER A 157 -11.72 5.51 17.87
CA SER A 157 -12.37 6.02 16.66
C SER A 157 -12.83 7.46 16.88
N ALA A 158 -12.60 8.30 15.85
CA ALA A 158 -13.00 9.70 15.87
C ALA A 158 -14.52 9.90 15.69
N ILE A 159 -15.19 8.90 15.10
CA ILE A 159 -16.62 8.96 14.74
C ILE A 159 -17.48 8.17 15.74
N LEU A 160 -17.01 6.99 16.15
CA LEU A 160 -17.70 6.15 17.11
C LEU A 160 -16.85 6.06 18.37
N ASP A 161 -17.50 6.10 19.54
CA ASP A 161 -16.79 5.93 20.81
C ASP A 161 -16.37 4.47 21.06
N ARG A 162 -15.48 3.96 20.21
CA ARG A 162 -15.03 2.57 20.15
C ARG A 162 -13.53 2.52 19.95
N VAL A 163 -12.90 1.48 20.48
CA VAL A 163 -11.49 1.19 20.19
C VAL A 163 -11.40 0.44 18.87
N LEU A 164 -10.53 0.90 17.97
CA LEU A 164 -10.03 0.12 16.86
C LEU A 164 -8.77 -0.58 17.34
N ALA A 165 -8.86 -1.90 17.49
CA ALA A 165 -7.76 -2.72 17.94
C ALA A 165 -7.19 -3.46 16.73
N VAL A 166 -5.94 -3.22 16.39
CA VAL A 166 -5.30 -3.75 15.20
C VAL A 166 -4.16 -4.67 15.63
N SER A 167 -4.13 -5.89 15.12
CA SER A 167 -2.92 -6.72 15.16
C SER A 167 -2.29 -6.73 13.78
N PHE A 168 -1.02 -6.32 13.69
CA PHE A 168 -0.23 -6.44 12.49
C PHE A 168 0.71 -7.65 12.59
N SER A 169 0.80 -8.43 11.51
CA SER A 169 1.82 -9.46 11.33
C SER A 169 2.29 -9.48 9.89
N GLY A 170 3.53 -9.06 9.62
CA GLY A 170 3.98 -8.98 8.24
C GLY A 170 5.45 -8.61 8.04
N HIS A 171 5.86 -8.62 6.78
CA HIS A 171 7.17 -8.12 6.35
C HIS A 171 7.02 -6.66 5.92
N LEU A 172 7.75 -5.76 6.57
CA LEU A 172 7.69 -4.30 6.35
C LEU A 172 8.83 -3.76 5.48
N GLY A 173 9.66 -4.65 4.95
CA GLY A 173 10.86 -4.31 4.19
C GLY A 173 11.87 -5.45 4.19
N LYS A 174 13.08 -5.14 3.73
CA LYS A 174 14.21 -6.08 3.71
C LYS A 174 14.71 -6.36 5.13
N GLY A 175 14.89 -7.64 5.47
CA GLY A 175 15.45 -8.03 6.77
C GLY A 175 16.83 -7.43 7.02
N GLY A 176 17.12 -7.09 8.27
CA GLY A 176 18.34 -6.41 8.72
C GLY A 176 18.32 -4.89 8.53
N THR A 177 17.26 -4.33 7.95
CA THR A 177 17.11 -2.87 7.82
C THR A 177 16.61 -2.30 9.15
N PRO A 178 17.21 -1.21 9.68
CA PRO A 178 16.70 -0.54 10.87
C PRO A 178 15.37 0.14 10.57
N GLU A 179 14.46 0.10 11.54
CA GLU A 179 13.11 0.63 11.44
C GLU A 179 12.66 1.22 12.79
N THR A 180 11.81 2.24 12.78
CA THR A 180 11.17 2.73 14.02
C THR A 180 9.77 2.18 14.14
N LEU A 181 9.28 2.07 15.38
CA LEU A 181 7.93 1.59 15.63
C LEU A 181 6.87 2.58 15.11
N SER A 182 7.11 3.90 15.17
CA SER A 182 6.24 4.91 14.54
C SER A 182 6.07 4.66 13.03
N ARG A 183 7.16 4.45 12.30
CA ARG A 183 7.16 4.23 10.85
C ARG A 183 6.55 2.87 10.49
N ALA A 184 6.87 1.83 11.25
CA ALA A 184 6.24 0.52 11.11
C ALA A 184 4.71 0.58 11.33
N ALA A 185 4.25 1.31 12.35
CA ALA A 185 2.84 1.52 12.64
C ALA A 185 2.14 2.28 11.50
N ALA A 186 2.73 3.38 11.02
CA ALA A 186 2.21 4.15 9.90
C ALA A 186 2.07 3.29 8.62
N LYS A 187 3.06 2.44 8.29
CA LYS A 187 2.96 1.46 7.18
C LYS A 187 1.78 0.50 7.34
N ALA A 188 1.58 -0.03 8.55
CA ALA A 188 0.47 -0.93 8.84
C ALA A 188 -0.90 -0.24 8.75
N LEU A 189 -1.01 0.99 9.25
CA LEU A 189 -2.22 1.81 9.16
C LEU A 189 -2.56 2.17 7.71
N ASN A 190 -1.60 2.67 6.92
CA ASN A 190 -1.79 2.92 5.49
C ASN A 190 -2.26 1.67 4.74
N SER A 191 -1.73 0.50 5.08
CA SER A 191 -2.23 -0.74 4.49
C SER A 191 -3.69 -1.04 4.87
N LEU A 192 -4.13 -0.67 6.07
CA LEU A 192 -5.50 -0.89 6.53
C LEU A 192 -6.49 0.14 5.97
N LEU A 193 -6.02 1.32 5.58
CA LEU A 193 -6.87 2.38 4.98
C LEU A 193 -7.50 1.95 3.65
N GLY A 194 -6.96 0.91 2.99
CA GLY A 194 -7.64 0.25 1.87
C GLY A 194 -8.96 -0.46 2.26
N LEU A 195 -9.19 -0.72 3.55
CA LEU A 195 -10.51 -1.12 4.05
C LEU A 195 -11.31 0.12 4.38
N TRP A 196 -12.36 0.36 3.59
CA TRP A 196 -13.30 1.47 3.82
C TRP A 196 -13.76 1.56 5.27
N LEU A 197 -14.16 0.43 5.89
CA LEU A 197 -14.62 0.41 7.28
C LEU A 197 -13.57 0.94 8.26
N PHE A 198 -12.29 0.60 8.08
CA PHE A 198 -11.23 1.11 8.94
C PHE A 198 -11.01 2.60 8.71
N ARG A 199 -10.91 3.02 7.45
CA ARG A 199 -10.71 4.42 7.06
C ARG A 199 -11.76 5.36 7.65
N GLU A 200 -13.03 5.00 7.52
CA GLU A 200 -14.14 5.76 8.11
C GLU A 200 -14.00 5.85 9.63
N LEU A 201 -13.77 4.74 10.32
CA LEU A 201 -13.71 4.73 11.77
C LEU A 201 -12.49 5.46 12.33
N ALA A 202 -11.34 5.37 11.64
CA ALA A 202 -10.10 6.00 12.06
C ALA A 202 -10.13 7.54 11.88
N GLY A 203 -10.90 8.02 10.90
CA GLY A 203 -11.11 9.44 10.66
C GLY A 203 -9.92 10.13 9.96
N PHE A 204 -9.12 9.37 9.21
CA PHE A 204 -8.05 9.87 8.35
C PHE A 204 -7.96 9.02 7.07
N ALA A 205 -7.53 9.62 5.97
CA ALA A 205 -7.39 9.01 4.66
C ALA A 205 -5.98 8.47 4.39
N ALA A 206 -4.97 9.06 5.03
CA ALA A 206 -3.56 8.67 4.94
C ALA A 206 -2.87 8.85 6.29
N VAL A 207 -1.72 8.20 6.47
CA VAL A 207 -0.80 8.42 7.59
C VAL A 207 0.57 8.79 7.04
N ALA A 208 1.07 9.96 7.41
CA ALA A 208 2.41 10.42 7.07
C ALA A 208 3.45 9.42 7.58
N LEU A 209 4.45 9.13 6.76
CA LEU A 209 5.51 8.18 7.10
C LEU A 209 6.71 8.93 7.70
N PRO A 210 7.03 8.74 9.00
CA PRO A 210 8.23 9.30 9.61
C PRO A 210 9.49 8.90 8.85
N ALA A 211 10.57 9.68 8.91
CA ALA A 211 11.82 9.33 8.24
C ALA A 211 12.41 8.01 8.79
N PRO A 212 13.06 7.18 7.96
CA PRO A 212 13.67 5.93 8.42
C PRO A 212 14.84 6.20 9.39
N PRO A 213 15.05 5.35 10.41
CA PRO A 213 16.13 5.50 11.37
C PRO A 213 17.47 5.09 10.74
N THR A 214 18.05 5.99 9.96
CA THR A 214 19.38 5.79 9.37
C THR A 214 20.41 6.67 10.08
N ARG A 215 21.64 6.14 10.29
CA ARG A 215 22.83 6.92 10.70
C ARG A 215 23.40 7.80 9.57
N LEU A 216 22.81 7.74 8.38
CA LEU A 216 23.19 8.56 7.24
C LEU A 216 22.32 9.82 7.24
N PRO A 217 22.86 10.98 6.88
CA PRO A 217 22.15 12.26 6.98
C PRO A 217 20.81 12.15 6.26
N LEU A 218 19.76 12.73 6.87
CA LEU A 218 18.45 12.97 6.28
C LEU A 218 18.66 13.32 4.81
N ARG A 219 18.38 12.34 3.94
CA ARG A 219 18.31 12.64 2.52
C ARG A 219 17.04 13.47 2.37
N PRO A 220 17.12 14.66 1.76
CA PRO A 220 15.94 15.48 1.55
C PRO A 220 14.86 14.64 0.86
N ALA A 221 13.60 14.88 1.19
CA ALA A 221 12.48 14.39 0.38
C ALA A 221 12.82 14.71 -1.07
N VAL A 222 12.89 13.68 -1.93
CA VAL A 222 13.30 13.88 -3.31
C VAL A 222 12.15 14.59 -4.01
N GLN A 223 12.17 15.92 -4.00
CA GLN A 223 11.41 16.73 -4.94
C GLN A 223 12.10 16.55 -6.29
N GLY A 224 11.49 15.75 -7.15
CA GLY A 224 11.98 15.53 -8.49
C GLY A 224 10.84 15.08 -9.36
N GLN A 225 10.66 15.74 -10.50
CA GLN A 225 9.88 15.19 -11.60
C GLN A 225 10.81 14.35 -12.46
N VAL A 226 10.35 13.17 -12.90
CA VAL A 226 11.01 12.40 -13.96
C VAL A 226 10.18 12.58 -15.20
N VAL A 227 10.60 13.53 -16.03
CA VAL A 227 9.89 13.90 -17.25
C VAL A 227 10.82 13.73 -18.43
N PHE A 228 10.34 13.09 -19.48
CA PHE A 228 11.13 12.77 -20.65
C PHE A 228 10.30 12.83 -21.92
N PRO A 229 10.86 13.32 -23.04
CA PRO A 229 10.16 13.33 -24.30
C PRO A 229 10.23 11.94 -24.96
N VAL A 230 9.10 11.47 -25.45
CA VAL A 230 9.01 10.27 -26.29
C VAL A 230 8.52 10.69 -27.66
N HIS A 231 9.32 10.35 -28.67
CA HIS A 231 8.96 10.60 -30.06
C HIS A 231 7.98 9.53 -30.54
N MET A 232 6.82 9.93 -31.09
CA MET A 232 5.78 9.00 -31.51
C MET A 232 5.36 9.23 -32.95
N ALA A 233 5.37 8.16 -33.74
CA ALA A 233 4.80 8.12 -35.08
C ALA A 233 3.49 7.32 -35.04
N LEU A 234 2.38 7.98 -35.35
CA LEU A 234 1.03 7.41 -35.33
C LEU A 234 0.61 6.94 -36.72
N PHE A 235 -0.03 5.79 -36.76
CA PHE A 235 -0.53 5.14 -37.97
C PHE A 235 -1.99 4.74 -37.80
N THR A 236 -2.71 4.60 -38.91
CA THR A 236 -4.05 4.00 -38.93
C THR A 236 -3.95 2.49 -38.67
N PRO A 237 -5.08 1.79 -38.42
CA PRO A 237 -5.09 0.31 -38.34
C PRO A 237 -4.50 -0.37 -39.59
N GLU A 238 -4.65 0.27 -40.77
CA GLU A 238 -4.10 -0.17 -42.06
C GLU A 238 -2.64 0.26 -42.28
N LEU A 239 -1.96 0.73 -41.22
CA LEU A 239 -0.56 1.16 -41.22
C LEU A 239 -0.27 2.36 -42.14
N GLN A 240 -1.26 3.23 -42.39
CA GLN A 240 -1.03 4.50 -43.08
C GLN A 240 -0.56 5.56 -42.08
N PRO A 241 0.46 6.38 -42.39
CA PRO A 241 0.94 7.40 -41.48
C PRO A 241 -0.13 8.47 -41.23
N VAL A 242 -0.36 8.80 -39.97
CA VAL A 242 -1.36 9.78 -39.52
C VAL A 242 -0.67 11.07 -39.10
N ALA A 243 0.25 10.98 -38.14
CA ALA A 243 0.96 12.12 -37.59
C ALA A 243 2.24 11.66 -36.88
N GLU A 244 3.17 12.57 -36.68
CA GLU A 244 4.41 12.35 -35.94
C GLU A 244 4.62 13.54 -35.00
N GLY A 245 5.01 13.26 -33.76
CA GLY A 245 5.10 14.30 -32.75
C GLY A 245 5.76 13.83 -31.46
N MET A 246 6.11 14.79 -30.62
CA MET A 246 6.66 14.54 -29.29
C MET A 246 5.53 14.48 -28.27
N VAL A 247 5.57 13.45 -27.42
CA VAL A 247 4.74 13.35 -26.22
C VAL A 247 5.66 13.40 -25.02
N GLN A 248 5.43 14.35 -24.13
CA GLN A 248 6.16 14.45 -22.88
C GLN A 248 5.54 13.44 -21.91
N MET A 249 6.34 12.50 -21.42
CA MET A 249 5.93 11.50 -20.43
C MET A 249 6.46 11.91 -19.07
N GLU A 250 5.57 11.95 -18.08
CA GLU A 250 5.92 12.16 -16.67
C GLU A 250 5.73 10.86 -15.90
N VAL A 251 6.76 10.42 -15.17
CA VAL A 251 6.60 9.37 -14.14
C VAL A 251 6.06 10.03 -12.89
N ASP A 252 4.90 9.59 -12.42
CA ASP A 252 4.33 10.10 -11.19
C ASP A 252 5.07 9.50 -9.98
N LEU A 253 5.71 10.39 -9.20
CA LEU A 253 6.49 10.04 -8.02
C LEU A 253 5.77 10.38 -6.72
N GLU A 254 4.66 11.11 -6.80
CA GLU A 254 3.85 11.52 -5.65
C GLU A 254 2.68 10.56 -5.47
N GLN A 255 2.16 10.07 -6.60
CA GLN A 255 1.15 9.04 -6.65
C GLN A 255 1.71 7.90 -7.48
N VAL A 256 1.52 6.69 -6.99
CA VAL A 256 1.28 5.60 -7.92
C VAL A 256 -0.24 5.47 -7.93
N ALA A 257 -0.95 5.91 -8.98
CA ALA A 257 -2.39 5.60 -9.10
C ALA A 257 -2.59 4.09 -9.15
N ASP A 258 -1.52 3.35 -9.44
CA ASP A 258 -1.42 1.94 -9.20
C ASP A 258 -0.45 1.61 -8.05
N SER A 259 -0.67 2.21 -6.87
CA SER A 259 -0.05 1.90 -5.55
C SER A 259 -0.26 0.46 -5.06
N LEU A 260 -0.47 -0.39 -6.02
CA LEU A 260 -1.60 -1.24 -6.04
C LEU A 260 -1.16 -2.48 -6.89
N ASN A 261 -0.65 -2.30 -8.11
CA ASN A 261 -0.04 -3.34 -8.95
C ASN A 261 1.50 -3.39 -8.88
N GLY A 262 2.10 -2.35 -8.30
CA GLY A 262 3.55 -2.16 -8.26
C GLY A 262 4.13 -1.76 -9.62
N GLU A 263 3.32 -1.15 -10.49
CA GLU A 263 3.77 -0.57 -11.75
C GLU A 263 3.94 0.95 -11.58
N LEU A 264 4.86 1.54 -12.33
CA LEU A 264 5.02 2.99 -12.36
C LEU A 264 3.87 3.61 -13.15
N LEU A 265 3.43 4.79 -12.73
CA LEU A 265 2.49 5.58 -13.51
C LEU A 265 3.19 6.46 -14.52
N TYR A 266 2.51 6.67 -15.64
CA TYR A 266 2.96 7.60 -16.67
C TYR A 266 1.80 8.52 -17.08
N HIS A 267 2.04 9.82 -17.03
CA HIS A 267 1.11 10.83 -17.53
C HIS A 267 1.60 11.36 -18.88
N PRO A 268 0.90 11.04 -19.99
CA PRO A 268 1.25 11.58 -21.30
C PRO A 268 0.72 13.00 -21.45
N ALA A 269 1.62 13.93 -21.78
CA ALA A 269 1.33 15.30 -22.16
C ALA A 269 1.75 15.52 -23.63
N PRO A 270 0.86 15.27 -24.62
CA PRO A 270 1.16 15.55 -26.02
C PRO A 270 1.26 17.06 -26.26
N ALA A 271 2.06 17.47 -27.26
CA ALA A 271 2.07 18.85 -27.72
C ALA A 271 0.65 19.30 -28.14
N PRO A 272 0.24 20.56 -27.92
CA PRO A 272 -1.12 21.03 -28.21
C PRO A 272 -1.60 20.73 -29.63
N GLU A 273 -0.70 20.88 -30.61
CA GLU A 273 -0.93 20.59 -32.03
C GLU A 273 -1.10 19.09 -32.35
N PHE A 274 -0.72 18.19 -31.43
CA PHE A 274 -0.75 16.74 -31.57
C PHE A 274 -1.81 16.07 -30.68
N ALA A 275 -2.35 16.80 -29.69
CA ALA A 275 -3.20 16.27 -28.63
C ALA A 275 -4.50 15.61 -29.15
N GLU A 276 -5.21 16.26 -30.07
CA GLU A 276 -6.48 15.73 -30.61
C GLU A 276 -6.26 14.42 -31.41
N ILE A 277 -5.14 14.33 -32.13
CA ILE A 277 -4.78 13.16 -32.95
C ILE A 277 -4.26 12.03 -32.06
N PHE A 278 -3.56 12.36 -30.97
CA PHE A 278 -2.99 11.41 -30.02
C PHE A 278 -4.03 10.76 -29.09
N ALA A 279 -5.14 11.44 -28.78
CA ALA A 279 -6.12 10.97 -27.79
C ALA A 279 -6.54 9.48 -27.95
N PRO A 280 -6.79 8.95 -29.16
CA PRO A 280 -7.13 7.52 -29.36
C PRO A 280 -5.98 6.54 -29.05
N TYR A 281 -4.74 7.02 -28.94
CA TYR A 281 -3.53 6.23 -28.76
C TYR A 281 -3.00 6.28 -27.32
N ALA A 282 -3.51 7.16 -26.46
CA ALA A 282 -2.95 7.46 -25.14
C ALA A 282 -2.76 6.21 -24.26
N ASP A 283 -3.78 5.36 -24.14
CA ASP A 283 -3.73 4.15 -23.31
C ASP A 283 -2.71 3.12 -23.81
N LEU A 284 -2.52 3.05 -25.13
CA LEU A 284 -1.52 2.16 -25.72
C LEU A 284 -0.11 2.75 -25.56
N ALA A 285 0.02 4.07 -25.61
CA ALA A 285 1.30 4.77 -25.45
C ALA A 285 1.85 4.60 -24.04
N VAL A 286 1.00 4.75 -23.02
CA VAL A 286 1.36 4.51 -21.62
C VAL A 286 1.83 3.07 -21.43
N ARG A 287 1.12 2.08 -21.98
CA ARG A 287 1.51 0.66 -21.88
C ARG A 287 2.83 0.36 -22.60
N ALA A 288 3.04 0.94 -23.77
CA ALA A 288 4.28 0.78 -24.53
C ALA A 288 5.48 1.39 -23.77
N VAL A 289 5.34 2.61 -23.25
CA VAL A 289 6.38 3.27 -22.46
C VAL A 289 6.66 2.51 -21.16
N ALA A 290 5.63 2.04 -20.46
CA ALA A 290 5.81 1.22 -19.25
C ALA A 290 6.60 -0.06 -19.55
N GLN A 291 6.30 -0.73 -20.68
CA GLN A 291 7.03 -1.94 -21.08
C GLN A 291 8.50 -1.65 -21.42
N GLU A 292 8.80 -0.56 -22.14
CA GLU A 292 10.18 -0.16 -22.46
C GLU A 292 10.95 0.22 -21.20
N MET A 293 10.37 1.04 -20.34
CA MET A 293 10.93 1.41 -19.03
C MET A 293 11.28 0.18 -18.20
N ARG A 294 10.37 -0.79 -18.12
CA ARG A 294 10.58 -2.06 -17.43
C ARG A 294 11.77 -2.83 -17.99
N GLN A 295 11.90 -2.92 -19.31
CA GLN A 295 13.02 -3.63 -19.94
C GLN A 295 14.35 -2.95 -19.60
N ILE A 296 14.40 -1.62 -19.67
CA ILE A 296 15.63 -0.85 -19.43
C ILE A 296 16.02 -0.85 -17.95
N LEU A 297 15.05 -0.82 -17.03
CA LEU A 297 15.29 -0.89 -15.59
C LEU A 297 15.87 -2.23 -15.11
N GLY A 298 15.84 -3.27 -15.94
CA GLY A 298 16.32 -4.62 -15.63
C GLY A 298 15.21 -5.65 -15.38
N GLY A 299 13.96 -5.32 -15.73
CA GLY A 299 12.81 -6.22 -15.65
C GLY A 299 11.77 -5.82 -14.60
N GLU A 300 10.72 -6.63 -14.49
CA GLU A 300 9.54 -6.37 -13.66
C GLU A 300 9.87 -6.26 -12.15
N GLU A 301 10.89 -6.97 -11.66
CA GLU A 301 11.25 -6.94 -10.23
C GLU A 301 11.85 -5.60 -9.79
N GLU A 302 12.68 -5.00 -10.64
CA GLU A 302 13.34 -3.72 -10.34
C GLU A 302 12.35 -2.55 -10.44
N GLU A 303 11.48 -2.56 -11.45
CA GLU A 303 10.39 -1.57 -11.56
C GLU A 303 9.47 -1.63 -10.33
N LYS A 304 9.06 -2.83 -9.92
CA LYS A 304 8.23 -3.02 -8.72
C LYS A 304 8.90 -2.60 -7.44
N SER A 305 10.21 -2.80 -7.32
CA SER A 305 10.97 -2.32 -6.16
C SER A 305 10.87 -0.80 -6.06
N ILE A 306 11.02 -0.09 -7.18
CA ILE A 306 10.91 1.37 -7.22
C ILE A 306 9.46 1.81 -6.96
N ALA A 307 8.47 1.18 -7.61
CA ALA A 307 7.06 1.49 -7.37
C ALA A 307 6.65 1.25 -5.91
N LEU A 308 7.11 0.15 -5.30
CA LEU A 308 6.90 -0.11 -3.88
C LEU A 308 7.56 0.97 -3.01
N ASN A 309 8.76 1.43 -3.38
CA ASN A 309 9.40 2.54 -2.69
C ASN A 309 8.56 3.82 -2.81
N ILE A 310 7.93 4.11 -3.95
CA ILE A 310 7.00 5.25 -4.08
C ILE A 310 5.80 5.09 -3.13
N VAL A 311 5.14 3.92 -3.15
CA VAL A 311 3.96 3.63 -2.29
C VAL A 311 4.29 3.70 -0.79
N LEU A 312 5.48 3.25 -0.41
CA LEU A 312 5.96 3.28 0.96
C LEU A 312 6.64 4.61 1.33
N GLY A 313 6.63 5.62 0.45
CA GLY A 313 7.35 6.88 0.69
C GLY A 313 8.85 6.68 0.96
N GLU A 314 9.44 5.64 0.37
CA GLU A 314 10.85 5.21 0.44
C GLU A 314 11.64 5.54 -0.83
N LEU A 315 11.06 6.31 -1.77
CA LEU A 315 11.71 6.64 -3.04
C LEU A 315 13.04 7.35 -2.78
N SER A 316 14.14 6.72 -3.19
CA SER A 316 15.48 7.26 -3.00
C SER A 316 15.96 8.06 -4.22
N GLN A 317 16.93 8.96 -4.05
CA GLN A 317 17.56 9.66 -5.18
C GLN A 317 18.17 8.68 -6.19
N GLN A 318 18.68 7.54 -5.72
CA GLN A 318 19.19 6.49 -6.60
C GLN A 318 18.08 5.89 -7.45
N ASP A 319 16.88 5.70 -6.89
CA ASP A 319 15.72 5.24 -7.66
C ASP A 319 15.32 6.27 -8.70
N VAL A 320 15.30 7.56 -8.35
CA VAL A 320 15.02 8.66 -9.29
C VAL A 320 16.07 8.75 -10.40
N ASP A 321 17.35 8.59 -10.07
CA ASP A 321 18.44 8.61 -11.06
C ASP A 321 18.37 7.39 -11.99
N ARG A 322 17.96 6.22 -11.46
CA ARG A 322 17.68 5.02 -12.26
C ARG A 322 16.48 5.23 -13.18
N LEU A 323 15.40 5.83 -12.68
CA LEU A 323 14.24 6.19 -13.50
C LEU A 323 14.62 7.16 -14.61
N ARG A 324 15.43 8.19 -14.32
CA ARG A 324 15.93 9.13 -15.34
C ARG A 324 16.82 8.45 -16.37
N THR A 325 17.68 7.53 -15.92
CA THR A 325 18.55 6.75 -16.81
C THR A 325 17.72 5.84 -17.71
N ALA A 326 16.70 5.19 -17.16
CA ALA A 326 15.79 4.35 -17.94
C ALA A 326 14.96 5.18 -18.92
N ALA A 327 14.42 6.31 -18.47
CA ALA A 327 13.67 7.28 -19.28
C ALA A 327 14.48 7.79 -20.48
N ALA A 328 15.77 8.08 -20.28
CA ALA A 328 16.67 8.46 -21.37
C ALA A 328 16.93 7.33 -22.37
N GLY A 329 16.70 6.07 -21.97
CA GLY A 329 16.81 4.90 -22.85
C GLY A 329 15.53 4.58 -23.63
N VAL A 330 14.40 5.20 -23.31
CA VAL A 330 13.14 5.00 -24.04
C VAL A 330 13.29 5.58 -25.45
N THR A 331 13.12 4.74 -26.45
CA THR A 331 13.28 5.12 -27.86
C THR A 331 11.96 5.60 -28.47
N ALA A 332 12.00 5.97 -29.76
CA ALA A 332 10.79 6.35 -30.48
C ALA A 332 9.79 5.19 -30.55
N LEU A 333 8.49 5.50 -30.56
CA LEU A 333 7.42 4.51 -30.69
C LEU A 333 6.66 4.68 -32.00
N MET A 334 6.44 3.59 -32.72
CA MET A 334 5.51 3.55 -33.85
C MET A 334 4.22 2.90 -33.38
N MET A 335 3.09 3.57 -33.57
CA MET A 335 1.83 3.15 -32.96
C MET A 335 0.68 3.11 -33.96
N SER A 336 -0.09 2.02 -33.95
CA SER A 336 -1.47 2.01 -34.44
C SER A 336 -2.43 1.95 -33.23
N PRO A 337 -3.75 2.11 -33.41
CA PRO A 337 -4.70 2.03 -32.29
C PRO A 337 -4.70 0.70 -31.52
N HIS A 338 -4.08 -0.36 -32.07
CA HIS A 338 -4.12 -1.71 -31.49
C HIS A 338 -2.75 -2.35 -31.27
N GLN A 339 -1.69 -1.80 -31.86
CA GLN A 339 -0.35 -2.37 -31.74
C GLN A 339 0.70 -1.26 -31.73
N TYR A 340 1.83 -1.52 -31.10
CA TYR A 340 2.99 -0.65 -31.18
C TYR A 340 4.22 -1.45 -31.59
N GLN A 341 5.18 -0.75 -32.18
CA GLN A 341 6.49 -1.26 -32.52
C GLN A 341 7.54 -0.29 -32.03
N VAL A 342 8.62 -0.84 -31.51
CA VAL A 342 9.84 -0.10 -31.23
C VAL A 342 10.70 -0.21 -32.50
N PRO A 343 11.05 0.91 -33.16
CA PRO A 343 11.95 0.86 -34.30
C PRO A 343 13.25 0.16 -33.87
N PRO A 344 13.82 -0.72 -34.70
CA PRO A 344 15.13 -1.27 -34.41
C PRO A 344 16.10 -0.11 -34.21
N ALA A 345 16.89 -0.17 -33.13
CA ALA A 345 17.90 0.84 -32.85
C ALA A 345 18.71 1.08 -34.13
N ALA A 346 18.73 2.32 -34.61
CA ALA A 346 19.52 2.68 -35.78
C ALA A 346 20.96 2.26 -35.48
N ALA A 347 21.50 1.33 -36.29
CA ALA A 347 22.88 0.91 -36.18
C ALA A 347 23.75 2.16 -36.34
N ALA A 348 24.38 2.58 -35.24
CA ALA A 348 25.35 3.67 -35.23
C ALA A 348 26.63 3.27 -35.96
#